data_AF-R6NWD6-F1
#
_entry.id   AF-R6NWD6-F1
#
_cell.length_a   1.000
_cell.length_b   1.000
_cell.length_c   1.000
_cell.angle_alpha   90.00
_cell.angle_beta   90.00
_cell.angle_gamma   90.00
#
_symmetry.space_group_name_H-M   'P 1'
#
loop_
_entity.id
_entity.type
_entity.pdbx_description
1 polymer ?
#
loop_
_entity_poly.entity_id
_entity_poly.type
_entity_poly.pdbx_seq_one_letter_code
_entity_poly.pdbx_strand_id
1 'polypeptide(L)'
;MIVSTNINIDSELKKSAQELYSDLGLDLSTAVNLFLKQSLREQKIPFEIKRESEEEGFFDTLKSFTKKPEYSSFAEMVNSNTD
;
A
#
# COMPACT_ATOMS: atom_id res chain seq x y z
N MET A 1 -0.60 -17.40 -28.65
CA MET A 1 -0.33 -16.17 -29.43
C MET A 1 0.36 -15.19 -28.49
N ILE A 2 1.56 -14.70 -28.84
CA ILE A 2 2.23 -13.63 -28.09
C ILE A 2 1.81 -12.32 -28.75
N VAL A 3 1.42 -11.33 -27.95
CA VAL A 3 0.98 -10.01 -28.44
C VAL A 3 1.98 -8.97 -27.96
N SER A 4 2.44 -8.11 -28.86
CA SER A 4 3.32 -6.98 -28.51
C SER A 4 2.51 -5.83 -27.94
N THR A 5 2.92 -5.32 -26.78
CA THR A 5 2.35 -4.11 -26.17
C THR A 5 3.40 -2.99 -26.21
N ASN A 6 3.00 -1.81 -26.66
CA ASN A 6 3.85 -0.62 -26.62
C ASN A 6 3.58 0.15 -25.31
N ILE A 7 4.64 0.46 -24.56
CA ILE A 7 4.58 1.16 -23.28
C ILE A 7 5.54 2.35 -23.36
N ASN A 8 5.03 3.54 -23.07
CA ASN A 8 5.84 4.74 -22.97
C ASN A 8 6.52 4.76 -21.59
N ILE A 9 7.85 4.73 -21.59
CA ILE A 9 8.68 4.74 -20.38
C ILE A 9 9.79 5.75 -20.63
N ASP A 10 10.15 6.50 -19.59
CA ASP A 10 11.31 7.37 -19.62
C ASP A 10 12.60 6.57 -19.96
N SER A 11 13.50 7.17 -20.73
CA SER A 11 14.70 6.47 -21.21
C SER A 11 15.68 6.13 -20.09
N GLU A 12 15.83 6.99 -19.09
CA GLU A 12 16.70 6.74 -17.94
C GLU A 12 16.11 5.65 -17.06
N LEU A 13 14.79 5.73 -16.79
CA LEU A 13 14.08 4.70 -16.03
C LEU A 13 14.20 3.31 -16.69
N LYS A 14 14.02 3.24 -18.01
CA LYS A 14 14.16 1.99 -18.76
C LYS A 14 15.57 1.41 -18.61
N LYS A 15 16.60 2.24 -18.74
CA LYS A 15 17.99 1.80 -18.63
C LYS A 15 18.30 1.26 -17.24
N SER A 16 17.94 2.01 -16.20
CA SER A 16 18.13 1.60 -14.80
C SER A 16 17.38 0.31 -14.46
N ALA A 17 16.14 0.17 -14.93
CA ALA A 17 15.37 -1.06 -14.74
C ALA A 17 16.01 -2.26 -15.45
N GLN A 18 16.52 -2.06 -16.67
CA GLN A 18 17.16 -3.13 -17.44
C GLN A 18 18.46 -3.60 -16.80
N GLU A 19 19.29 -2.69 -16.28
CA GLU A 19 20.49 -3.04 -15.51
C GLU A 19 20.13 -3.84 -14.26
N LEU A 20 19.17 -3.36 -13.45
CA LEU A 20 18.71 -4.06 -12.25
C LEU A 20 18.18 -5.46 -12.56
N TYR A 21 17.30 -5.62 -13.54
CA TYR A 21 16.74 -6.93 -13.86
C TYR A 21 17.78 -7.87 -14.47
N SER A 22 18.72 -7.35 -15.27
CA SER A 22 19.83 -8.15 -15.81
C SER A 22 20.71 -8.70 -14.69
N ASP A 23 20.99 -7.90 -13.66
CA ASP A 23 21.75 -8.33 -12.47
C ASP A 23 21.00 -9.42 -11.68
N LEU A 24 19.67 -9.39 -11.72
CA LEU A 24 18.80 -10.42 -11.14
C LEU A 24 18.60 -11.64 -12.07
N GLY A 25 19.21 -11.66 -13.25
CA GLY A 25 19.07 -12.74 -14.23
C GLY A 25 17.73 -12.75 -14.98
N LEU A 26 17.07 -11.59 -15.10
CA LEU A 26 15.77 -11.42 -15.75
C LEU A 26 15.85 -10.38 -16.88
N ASP A 27 15.12 -10.63 -17.96
CA ASP A 27 14.86 -9.58 -18.95
C ASP A 27 13.70 -8.67 -18.47
N LEU A 28 13.73 -7.40 -18.90
CA LEU A 28 12.69 -6.41 -18.60
C LEU A 28 11.29 -6.93 -19.00
N SER A 29 11.20 -7.63 -20.13
CA SER A 29 9.94 -8.22 -20.61
C SER A 29 9.41 -9.28 -19.63
N THR A 30 10.29 -10.09 -19.05
CA THR A 30 9.92 -11.11 -18.06
C THR A 30 9.45 -10.46 -16.77
N ALA A 31 10.12 -9.39 -16.32
CA ALA A 31 9.72 -8.64 -15.13
C ALA A 31 8.33 -8.00 -15.29
N VAL A 32 8.05 -7.37 -16.45
CA VAL A 32 6.72 -6.79 -16.74
C VAL A 32 5.65 -7.87 -16.79
N ASN A 33 5.93 -9.02 -17.39
CA ASN A 33 4.98 -10.15 -17.40
C ASN A 33 4.73 -10.70 -15.99
N LEU A 34 5.75 -10.76 -15.14
CA LEU A 34 5.62 -11.20 -13.75
C LEU A 34 4.72 -10.24 -12.96
N PHE A 35 4.94 -8.92 -13.13
CA PHE A 35 4.10 -7.88 -12.55
C PHE A 35 2.62 -8.09 -12.90
N LEU A 36 2.30 -8.24 -14.19
CA LEU A 36 0.92 -8.43 -14.65
C LEU A 36 0.29 -9.72 -14.08
N LYS A 37 1.03 -10.82 -14.05
CA LYS A 37 0.56 -12.09 -13.47
C LYS A 37 0.28 -11.96 -11.99
N GLN A 38 1.15 -11.26 -11.25
CA GLN A 38 0.96 -11.04 -9.82
C GLN A 38 -0.26 -10.15 -9.56
N SER A 39 -0.44 -9.08 -10.34
CA SER A 39 -1.61 -8.21 -10.26
C SER A 39 -2.92 -8.98 -10.45
N LEU A 40 -2.95 -9.88 -11.44
CA LEU A 40 -4.13 -10.73 -11.72
C LEU A 40 -4.36 -11.77 -10.63
N ARG A 41 -3.30 -12.36 -10.06
CA ARG A 41 -3.42 -13.35 -9.00
C ARG A 41 -3.98 -12.74 -7.71
N GLU A 42 -3.53 -11.55 -7.35
CA GLU A 42 -3.88 -10.91 -6.07
C GLU A 42 -5.02 -9.88 -6.20
N GLN A 43 -5.47 -9.58 -7.43
CA GLN A 43 -6.49 -8.57 -7.71
C GLN A 43 -6.16 -7.20 -7.10
N LYS A 44 -4.87 -6.86 -7.08
CA LYS A 44 -4.36 -5.57 -6.58
C LYS A 44 -3.06 -5.20 -7.31
N ILE A 45 -2.60 -3.98 -7.11
CA ILE A 45 -1.25 -3.59 -7.54
C ILE A 45 -0.23 -4.36 -6.67
N PRO A 46 0.74 -5.08 -7.27
CA PRO A 46 1.65 -6.00 -6.58
C PRO A 46 2.85 -5.26 -5.97
N PHE A 47 2.59 -4.10 -5.40
CA PHE A 47 3.49 -3.35 -4.54
C PHE A 47 2.63 -2.46 -3.63
N GLU A 48 3.19 -2.09 -2.49
CA GLU A 48 2.55 -1.18 -1.56
C GLU A 48 2.62 0.25 -2.12
N ILE A 49 1.47 0.90 -2.29
CA ILE A 49 1.41 2.28 -2.77
C ILE A 49 1.51 3.20 -1.56
N LYS A 50 2.66 3.86 -1.41
CA LYS A 50 2.88 4.88 -0.38
C LYS A 50 3.01 6.23 -1.05
N ARG A 51 2.42 7.26 -0.45
CA ARG A 51 2.76 8.64 -0.77
C ARG A 51 4.11 8.92 -0.13
N GLU A 52 4.98 9.63 -0.85
CA GLU A 52 6.18 10.23 -0.30
C GLU A 52 5.76 11.44 0.55
N SER A 53 4.94 11.19 1.58
CA SER A 53 4.61 12.14 2.63
C SER A 53 5.00 11.49 3.93
N GLU A 54 5.80 12.22 4.69
CA GLU A 54 6.09 12.00 6.10
C GLU A 54 4.78 11.71 6.84
N GLU A 55 4.47 10.44 7.11
CA GLU A 55 3.30 10.09 7.92
C GLU A 55 3.74 9.13 9.01
N GLU A 56 4.07 9.75 10.14
CA GLU A 56 3.80 9.21 11.46
C GLU A 56 2.43 8.50 11.45
N GLY A 57 2.48 7.19 11.26
CA GLY A 57 1.51 6.22 11.74
C GLY A 57 0.04 6.47 11.39
N PHE A 58 -0.37 6.12 10.16
CA PHE A 58 -1.75 5.65 9.93
C PHE A 58 -2.11 4.53 10.94
N PHE A 59 -1.14 3.69 11.28
CA PHE A 59 -1.24 2.68 12.34
C PHE A 59 -1.41 3.26 13.75
N ASP A 60 -0.82 4.41 14.07
CA ASP A 60 -0.99 5.05 15.37
C ASP A 60 -2.35 5.76 15.47
N THR A 61 -2.83 6.29 14.35
CA THR A 61 -4.19 6.82 14.23
C THR A 61 -5.23 5.71 14.39
N LEU A 62 -5.03 4.52 13.80
CA LEU A 62 -5.92 3.38 14.02
C LEU A 62 -5.90 2.88 15.48
N LYS A 63 -4.75 2.91 16.16
CA LYS A 63 -4.67 2.56 17.59
C LYS A 63 -5.50 3.50 18.46
N SER A 64 -5.53 4.81 18.17
CA SER A 64 -6.28 5.79 18.97
C SER A 64 -7.80 5.59 18.87
N PHE A 65 -8.32 5.14 17.73
CA PHE A 65 -9.75 4.85 17.55
C PHE A 65 -10.26 3.60 18.29
N THR A 66 -9.37 2.72 18.76
CA THR A 66 -9.76 1.46 19.44
C THR A 66 -9.82 1.57 20.98
N LYS A 67 -9.44 2.71 21.57
CA LYS A 67 -9.59 2.93 23.01
C LYS A 67 -11.08 3.12 23.32
N LYS A 68 -11.70 2.11 23.93
CA LYS A 68 -13.11 2.08 24.35
C LYS A 68 -13.51 3.37 25.11
N PRO A 69 -14.66 4.00 24.83
CA PRO A 69 -15.14 5.14 25.61
C PRO A 69 -15.56 4.69 27.02
N GLU A 70 -14.97 5.30 28.05
CA GLU A 70 -15.30 5.15 29.47
C GLU A 70 -16.61 5.88 29.83
N TYR A 71 -17.74 5.41 29.33
CA TYR A 71 -19.03 5.81 29.89
C TYR A 71 -19.82 4.55 30.21
N SER A 72 -19.47 3.94 31.35
CA SER A 72 -19.98 2.63 31.75
C SER A 72 -21.24 2.68 32.61
N SER A 73 -21.85 3.83 32.89
CA SER A 73 -23.25 3.85 33.37
C SER A 73 -23.87 5.24 33.41
N PHE A 74 -25.09 5.35 32.89
CA PHE A 74 -26.00 6.50 33.08
C PHE A 74 -26.26 6.83 34.55
N ALA A 75 -26.03 5.88 35.46
CA ALA A 75 -26.17 6.07 36.90
C ALA A 75 -25.19 7.11 37.48
N GLU A 76 -24.04 7.34 36.85
CA GLU A 76 -23.01 8.24 37.36
C GLU A 76 -23.29 9.72 37.04
N MET A 77 -24.06 10.00 35.97
CA MET A 77 -24.49 11.36 35.60
C MET A 77 -25.66 11.91 36.43
N VAL A 78 -26.49 11.04 37.01
CA VAL A 78 -27.68 11.45 37.76
C VAL A 78 -27.32 11.84 39.20
N ASN A 79 -26.30 11.22 39.79
CA ASN A 79 -25.90 11.50 41.17
C ASN A 79 -25.13 12.81 41.36
N SER A 80 -24.52 13.37 40.30
CA SER A 80 -23.73 14.62 40.42
C SER A 80 -24.55 15.90 40.47
N ASN A 81 -25.89 15.83 40.38
CA ASN A 81 -26.79 16.98 40.42
C ASN A 81 -27.73 16.96 41.65
N THR A 82 -27.42 16.16 42.68
CA THR A 82 -28.29 16.03 43.87
C THR A 82 -27.62 16.48 45.18
N ASP A 83 -26.72 17.47 45.12
CA ASP A 83 -26.29 18.24 46.30
C ASP A 83 -26.46 19.74 46.04
#